data_AF-A0A1W9X2B1-F1
#
_entry.id   AF-A0A1W9X2B1-F1
#
_cell.length_a   1.000
_cell.length_b   1.000
_cell.length_c   1.000
_cell.angle_alpha   90.00
_cell.angle_beta   90.00
_cell.angle_gamma   90.00
#
_symmetry.space_group_name_H-M   'P 1'
#
loop_
_entity.id
_entity.type
_entity.pdbx_description
1 polymer ?
#
loop_
_entity_poly.entity_id
_entity_poly.type
_entity_poly.pdbx_seq_one_letter_code
_entity_poly.pdbx_strand_id
1 'polypeptide(L)'
;MIFFYACSPSIQKPSPSADQGSAHAKSSKPYRVLGKWYQPMSNAKGFRQRGVASWYGEKFHGKKTSSGERYNMNAVSAAHKTLPLGTYVRVRNLQNSKTLDVIINDRGPFVAGRVIDLSKAAAKEIGVYSPGTAPVEVVALGIATSAASGRSSQPVSYVPVDYYRGNFTIQVGAFSEPGRRTPAPSACGQMLHAEAGRSVRRHHAETRV
;
A
#
# COMPACT_ATOMS: atom_id res chain seq x y z
N MET A 1 1.54 5.53 -53.16
CA MET A 1 1.46 6.48 -52.05
C MET A 1 1.63 5.72 -50.74
N ILE A 2 2.74 5.96 -50.05
CA ILE A 2 3.09 5.30 -48.77
C ILE A 2 2.56 6.19 -47.65
N PHE A 3 1.59 5.69 -46.86
CA PHE A 3 1.14 6.37 -45.64
C PHE A 3 1.90 5.80 -44.44
N PHE A 4 2.80 6.61 -43.88
CA PHE A 4 3.36 6.39 -42.55
C PHE A 4 2.33 6.84 -41.50
N TYR A 5 1.73 5.91 -40.77
CA TYR A 5 1.01 6.23 -39.54
C TYR A 5 1.96 6.09 -38.34
N ALA A 6 2.25 7.22 -37.71
CA ALA A 6 3.01 7.30 -36.47
C ALA A 6 2.20 6.67 -35.32
N CYS A 7 2.78 5.66 -34.66
CA CYS A 7 2.24 5.10 -33.43
C CYS A 7 2.66 5.99 -32.26
N SER A 8 1.72 6.74 -31.68
CA SER A 8 1.94 7.52 -30.46
C SER A 8 1.84 6.60 -29.24
N PRO A 9 2.82 6.55 -28.32
CA PRO A 9 2.71 5.75 -27.12
C PRO A 9 1.72 6.43 -26.15
N SER A 10 0.46 5.98 -26.20
CA SER A 10 -0.54 6.34 -25.19
C SER A 10 -0.04 5.89 -23.81
N ILE A 11 0.16 6.84 -22.90
CA ILE A 11 0.38 6.56 -21.48
C ILE A 11 -0.86 5.84 -20.96
N GLN A 12 -0.79 4.52 -20.80
CA GLN A 12 -1.85 3.77 -20.13
C GLN A 12 -1.90 4.19 -18.66
N LYS A 13 -2.96 4.94 -18.31
CA LYS A 13 -3.42 5.07 -16.93
C LYS A 13 -3.76 3.67 -16.41
N PRO A 14 -3.37 3.33 -15.17
CA PRO A 14 -3.86 2.10 -14.55
C PRO A 14 -5.39 2.14 -14.52
N SER A 15 -6.00 1.07 -15.05
CA SER A 15 -7.45 0.87 -15.07
C SER A 15 -7.96 0.62 -13.64
N PRO A 16 -9.14 1.15 -13.25
CA PRO A 16 -9.66 0.95 -11.90
C PRO A 16 -10.30 -0.44 -11.80
N SER A 17 -9.53 -1.45 -11.38
CA SER A 17 -10.07 -2.76 -11.06
C SER A 17 -10.57 -2.82 -9.62
N ALA A 18 -11.89 -2.88 -9.50
CA ALA A 18 -12.71 -3.59 -8.50
C ALA A 18 -12.45 -3.41 -6.99
N ASP A 19 -13.56 -3.13 -6.30
CA ASP A 19 -13.85 -3.28 -4.87
C ASP A 19 -13.40 -2.15 -3.93
N GLN A 20 -14.24 -1.11 -3.85
CA GLN A 20 -14.15 -0.02 -2.88
C GLN A 20 -14.68 -0.48 -1.51
N GLY A 21 -14.01 -1.49 -0.93
CA GLY A 21 -14.06 -1.70 0.51
C GLY A 21 -13.18 -0.63 1.16
N SER A 22 -13.80 0.29 1.91
CA SER A 22 -13.15 1.29 2.78
C SER A 22 -11.71 0.91 3.12
N ALA A 23 -10.74 1.59 2.48
CA ALA A 23 -9.32 1.41 2.73
C ALA A 23 -8.97 2.00 4.11
N HIS A 24 -9.50 1.37 5.15
CA HIS A 24 -9.04 1.51 6.51
C HIS A 24 -7.61 1.00 6.49
N ALA A 25 -6.66 1.91 6.33
CA ALA A 25 -5.27 1.52 6.24
C ALA A 25 -4.93 0.69 7.49
N LYS A 26 -4.22 -0.41 7.31
CA LYS A 26 -4.02 -1.36 8.40
C LYS A 26 -2.91 -0.80 9.28
N SER A 27 -3.15 -0.62 10.59
CA SER A 27 -2.07 -0.42 11.55
C SER A 27 -1.10 -1.60 11.39
N SER A 28 0.08 -1.33 10.82
CA SER A 28 1.00 -2.40 10.47
C SER A 28 1.75 -2.88 11.71
N LYS A 29 1.85 -4.21 11.86
CA LYS A 29 2.59 -4.87 12.96
C LYS A 29 4.04 -4.34 13.05
N PRO A 30 4.63 -4.25 14.25
CA PRO A 30 6.06 -3.97 14.40
C PRO A 30 6.89 -4.92 13.55
N TYR A 31 7.98 -4.42 12.97
CA TYR A 31 8.80 -5.17 12.03
C TYR A 31 10.29 -4.94 12.29
N ARG A 32 11.13 -5.90 11.89
CA ARG A 32 12.58 -5.88 12.12
C ARG A 32 13.33 -5.89 10.79
N VAL A 33 14.26 -4.95 10.61
CA VAL A 33 15.12 -4.86 9.43
C VAL A 33 16.54 -4.55 9.88
N LEU A 34 17.52 -5.29 9.37
CA LEU A 34 18.94 -5.15 9.72
C LEU A 34 19.17 -5.16 11.24
N GLY A 35 18.49 -6.05 11.96
CA GLY A 35 18.61 -6.17 13.42
C GLY A 35 17.82 -5.14 14.22
N LYS A 36 17.37 -4.03 13.62
CA LYS A 36 16.65 -2.94 14.29
C LYS A 36 15.13 -3.10 14.18
N TRP A 37 14.44 -2.87 15.31
CA TRP A 37 12.98 -2.85 15.36
C TRP A 37 12.43 -1.48 14.95
N TYR A 38 11.34 -1.51 14.18
CA TYR A 38 10.56 -0.35 13.78
C TYR A 38 9.12 -0.56 14.19
N GLN A 39 8.56 0.46 14.83
CA GLN A 39 7.17 0.49 15.23
C GLN A 39 6.45 1.54 14.37
N PRO A 40 5.57 1.11 13.46
CA PRO A 40 4.69 2.01 12.74
C PRO A 40 3.89 2.88 13.70
N MET A 41 3.76 4.16 13.35
CA MET A 41 2.93 5.09 14.08
C MET A 41 1.46 4.68 13.92
N SER A 42 0.65 5.01 14.91
CA SER A 42 -0.78 4.71 14.93
C SER A 42 -1.66 5.83 14.39
N ASN A 43 -1.09 6.98 14.10
CA ASN A 43 -1.72 8.07 13.37
C ASN A 43 -0.63 8.94 12.76
N ALA A 44 -1.02 9.76 11.79
CA ALA A 44 -0.12 10.73 11.16
C ALA A 44 -0.38 12.17 11.63
N LYS A 45 -1.28 12.38 12.60
CA LYS A 45 -1.75 13.72 12.99
C LYS A 45 -0.60 14.55 13.55
N GLY A 46 -0.40 15.74 12.97
CA GLY A 46 0.64 16.68 13.41
C GLY A 46 2.07 16.24 13.11
N PHE A 47 2.27 15.14 12.37
CA PHE A 47 3.61 14.67 12.04
C PHE A 47 4.36 15.70 11.18
N ARG A 48 5.55 16.06 11.65
CA ARG A 48 6.52 16.89 10.94
C ARG A 48 7.92 16.36 11.21
N GLN A 49 8.71 16.17 10.17
CA GLN A 49 10.10 15.73 10.29
C GLN A 49 10.98 16.43 9.26
N ARG A 50 12.17 16.85 9.68
CA ARG A 50 13.25 17.26 8.76
C ARG A 50 14.31 16.18 8.69
N GLY A 51 14.97 16.07 7.56
CA GLY A 51 16.09 15.15 7.36
C GLY A 51 16.46 15.00 5.90
N VAL A 52 17.20 13.95 5.56
CA VAL A 52 17.65 13.71 4.18
C VAL A 52 16.66 12.82 3.44
N ALA A 53 16.21 13.28 2.28
CA ALA A 53 15.52 12.45 1.30
C ALA A 53 16.53 11.78 0.37
N SER A 54 16.18 10.60 -0.12
CA SER A 54 16.78 10.04 -1.32
C SER A 54 15.70 9.48 -2.24
N TRP A 55 16.07 8.69 -3.24
CA TRP A 55 15.12 8.00 -4.10
C TRP A 55 15.55 6.57 -4.37
N TYR A 56 14.58 5.69 -4.61
CA TYR A 56 14.85 4.28 -4.88
C TYR A 56 14.72 3.97 -6.37
N GLY A 57 15.73 3.26 -6.89
CA GLY A 57 15.97 3.11 -8.33
C GLY A 57 15.22 1.96 -9.01
N GLU A 58 15.50 1.81 -10.31
CA GLU A 58 14.76 0.95 -11.24
C GLU A 58 14.74 -0.53 -10.84
N LYS A 59 15.75 -1.00 -10.11
CA LYS A 59 15.86 -2.36 -9.59
C LYS A 59 14.71 -2.79 -8.66
N PHE A 60 13.93 -1.84 -8.17
CA PHE A 60 12.76 -2.11 -7.34
C PHE A 60 11.47 -2.20 -8.16
N HIS A 61 11.47 -1.76 -9.43
CA HIS A 61 10.27 -1.68 -10.24
C HIS A 61 9.60 -3.04 -10.39
N GLY A 62 8.28 -3.05 -10.24
CA GLY A 62 7.47 -4.27 -10.29
C GLY A 62 7.55 -5.16 -9.05
N LYS A 63 8.44 -4.90 -8.08
CA LYS A 63 8.48 -5.63 -6.80
C LYS A 63 7.34 -5.19 -5.89
N LYS A 64 6.90 -6.08 -5.00
CA LYS A 64 5.88 -5.75 -4.00
C LYS A 64 6.45 -4.75 -2.99
N THR A 65 5.71 -3.68 -2.73
CA THR A 65 5.92 -2.74 -1.63
C THR A 65 5.33 -3.32 -0.35
N SER A 66 5.56 -2.63 0.76
CA SER A 66 4.95 -2.95 2.05
C SER A 66 3.45 -2.71 2.11
N SER A 67 2.86 -1.90 1.20
CA SER A 67 1.41 -1.84 1.01
C SER A 67 0.84 -3.10 0.33
N GLY A 68 1.69 -3.91 -0.31
CA GLY A 68 1.32 -5.08 -1.09
C GLY A 68 1.18 -4.80 -2.59
N GLU A 69 1.15 -3.53 -2.99
CA GLU A 69 1.11 -3.10 -4.38
C GLU A 69 2.46 -3.29 -5.08
N ARG A 70 2.49 -3.33 -6.41
CA ARG A 70 3.76 -3.34 -7.14
C ARG A 70 4.31 -1.94 -7.26
N TYR A 71 5.59 -1.76 -6.95
CA TYR A 71 6.24 -0.47 -7.09
C TYR A 71 6.27 -0.01 -8.55
N ASN A 72 5.73 1.18 -8.79
CA ASN A 72 5.83 1.89 -10.05
C ASN A 72 6.75 3.10 -9.89
N MET A 73 7.91 3.09 -10.56
CA MET A 73 8.87 4.20 -10.50
C MET A 73 8.33 5.51 -11.07
N ASN A 74 7.34 5.42 -11.95
CA ASN A 74 6.70 6.55 -12.61
C ASN A 74 5.49 7.09 -11.83
N ALA A 75 5.07 6.40 -10.76
CA ALA A 75 4.01 6.89 -9.87
C ALA A 75 4.59 7.80 -8.78
N VAL A 76 3.81 8.78 -8.34
CA VAL A 76 4.18 9.71 -7.26
C VAL A 76 3.96 9.03 -5.91
N SER A 77 5.02 8.48 -5.33
CA SER A 77 4.96 7.70 -4.08
C SER A 77 6.27 7.79 -3.29
N ALA A 78 6.26 7.36 -2.03
CA ALA A 78 7.43 7.35 -1.17
C ALA A 78 7.40 6.21 -0.13
N ALA A 79 8.59 5.87 0.38
CA ALA A 79 8.79 4.95 1.48
C ALA A 79 9.13 5.73 2.77
N HIS A 80 8.51 5.34 3.88
CA HIS A 80 8.79 5.90 5.20
C HIS A 80 8.78 4.82 6.30
N LYS A 81 9.66 4.96 7.30
CA LYS A 81 9.92 3.95 8.34
C LYS A 81 8.68 3.65 9.17
N THR A 82 8.00 4.69 9.64
CA THR A 82 6.99 4.54 10.70
C THR A 82 5.64 5.15 10.34
N LEU A 83 5.59 6.24 9.56
CA LEU A 83 4.33 6.79 9.05
C LEU A 83 3.40 5.70 8.52
N PRO A 84 2.10 5.78 8.83
CA PRO A 84 1.16 4.77 8.36
C PRO A 84 1.05 4.71 6.83
N LEU A 85 0.91 3.51 6.28
CA LEU A 85 0.73 3.34 4.84
C LEU A 85 -0.60 3.95 4.39
N GLY A 86 -0.61 4.55 3.20
CA GLY A 86 -1.75 5.32 2.66
C GLY A 86 -1.79 6.78 3.12
N THR A 87 -0.92 7.17 4.06
CA THR A 87 -0.79 8.58 4.44
C THR A 87 -0.20 9.37 3.29
N TYR A 88 -0.85 10.46 2.90
CA TYR A 88 -0.26 11.50 2.08
C TYR A 88 0.59 12.42 2.94
N VAL A 89 1.77 12.77 2.42
CA VAL A 89 2.68 13.73 3.02
C VAL A 89 3.07 14.79 2.01
N ARG A 90 3.22 16.02 2.47
CA ARG A 90 3.88 17.08 1.72
C ARG A 90 5.38 17.00 1.98
N VAL A 91 6.15 16.84 0.91
CA VAL A 91 7.61 16.87 0.96
C VAL A 91 8.08 18.18 0.36
N ARG A 92 8.83 18.96 1.13
CA ARG A 92 9.49 20.20 0.67
C ARG A 92 10.98 19.97 0.58
N ASN A 93 11.56 20.18 -0.60
CA ASN A 93 13.00 20.26 -0.75
C ASN A 93 13.50 21.62 -0.22
N LEU A 94 14.37 21.59 0.79
CA LEU A 94 14.83 22.80 1.48
C LEU A 94 15.88 23.58 0.69
N GLN A 95 16.45 23.01 -0.38
CA GLN A 95 17.44 23.68 -1.22
C GLN A 95 16.81 24.54 -2.32
N ASN A 96 15.62 24.16 -2.82
CA ASN A 96 14.98 24.83 -3.96
C ASN A 96 13.51 25.22 -3.68
N SER A 97 13.03 25.01 -2.45
CA SER A 97 11.66 25.29 -1.99
C SER A 97 10.54 24.57 -2.75
N LYS A 98 10.85 23.64 -3.67
CA LYS A 98 9.84 22.85 -4.37
C LYS A 98 9.14 21.90 -3.41
N THR A 99 7.84 21.73 -3.61
CA THR A 99 7.00 20.84 -2.82
C THR A 99 6.27 19.83 -3.71
N LEU A 100 6.02 18.63 -3.17
CA LEU A 100 5.15 17.65 -3.78
C LEU A 100 4.44 16.83 -2.71
N ASP A 101 3.15 16.58 -2.92
CA ASP A 101 2.37 15.69 -2.09
C ASP A 101 2.53 14.25 -2.63
N VAL A 102 2.98 13.34 -1.77
CA VAL A 102 3.27 11.93 -2.12
C VAL A 102 2.54 10.99 -1.17
N ILE A 103 2.12 9.83 -1.67
CA ILE A 103 1.55 8.76 -0.84
C ILE A 103 2.66 7.87 -0.26
N ILE A 104 2.56 7.54 1.03
CA ILE A 104 3.42 6.54 1.67
C ILE A 104 2.88 5.15 1.38
N ASN A 105 3.53 4.39 0.51
CA ASN A 105 3.12 3.04 0.13
C ASN A 105 4.17 1.96 0.44
N ASP A 106 5.33 2.35 1.00
CA ASP A 106 6.40 1.41 1.32
C ASP A 106 7.15 1.75 2.63
N ARG A 107 7.99 0.81 3.08
CA ARG A 107 8.83 0.93 4.28
C ARG A 107 10.29 1.16 3.92
N GLY A 108 10.94 2.00 4.71
CA GLY A 108 12.31 2.46 4.50
C GLY A 108 12.40 3.98 4.64
N PRO A 109 13.53 4.62 4.30
CA PRO A 109 14.85 4.04 4.05
C PRO A 109 15.42 3.31 5.26
N PHE A 110 16.26 2.30 5.07
CA PHE A 110 16.96 1.63 6.18
C PHE A 110 18.43 2.04 6.32
N VAL A 111 18.87 3.01 5.52
CA VAL A 111 20.19 3.63 5.68
C VAL A 111 20.08 4.76 6.70
N ALA A 112 21.11 4.88 7.54
CA ALA A 112 21.20 5.91 8.57
C ALA A 112 21.14 7.32 7.96
N GLY A 113 20.59 8.28 8.71
CA GLY A 113 20.48 9.68 8.28
C GLY A 113 19.36 10.00 7.28
N ARG A 114 18.79 9.01 6.58
CA ARG A 114 17.68 9.23 5.64
C ARG A 114 16.32 9.08 6.33
N VAL A 115 15.39 9.97 5.98
CA VAL A 115 14.02 10.01 6.55
C VAL A 115 12.95 9.55 5.56
N ILE A 116 13.17 9.75 4.27
CA ILE A 116 12.20 9.39 3.23
C ILE A 116 12.92 8.97 1.93
N ASP A 117 12.39 7.95 1.26
CA ASP A 117 12.86 7.52 -0.05
C ASP A 117 11.73 7.75 -1.07
N LEU A 118 11.96 8.64 -2.04
CA LEU A 118 11.00 9.03 -3.06
C LEU A 118 11.03 8.07 -4.25
N SER A 119 9.91 7.97 -4.97
CA SER A 119 9.92 7.38 -6.31
C SER A 119 10.74 8.22 -7.29
N LYS A 120 11.18 7.63 -8.41
CA LYS A 120 11.91 8.35 -9.47
C LYS A 120 11.12 9.55 -9.99
N ALA A 121 9.81 9.41 -10.21
CA ALA A 121 8.94 10.51 -10.62
C ALA A 121 8.91 11.65 -9.58
N ALA A 122 8.66 11.33 -8.30
CA ALA A 122 8.61 12.34 -7.24
C ALA A 122 9.96 13.04 -7.05
N ALA A 123 11.06 12.29 -7.12
CA ALA A 123 12.41 12.83 -6.99
C ALA A 123 12.78 13.79 -8.14
N LYS A 124 12.32 13.52 -9.37
CA LYS A 124 12.52 14.42 -10.50
C LYS A 124 11.75 15.73 -10.29
N GLU A 125 10.50 15.65 -9.88
CA GLU A 125 9.61 16.81 -9.71
C GLU A 125 10.16 17.82 -8.70
N ILE A 126 10.59 17.34 -7.51
CA ILE A 126 11.12 18.23 -6.45
C ILE A 126 12.64 18.43 -6.49
N GLY A 127 13.32 17.94 -7.52
CA GLY A 127 14.76 18.18 -7.73
C GLY A 127 15.70 17.40 -6.81
N VAL A 128 15.31 16.19 -6.39
CA VAL A 128 16.16 15.24 -5.63
C VAL A 128 16.88 14.25 -6.56
N TYR A 129 16.35 14.03 -7.77
CA TYR A 129 16.86 13.00 -8.69
C TYR A 129 18.33 13.18 -9.08
N SER A 130 18.71 14.36 -9.59
CA SER A 130 20.07 14.64 -10.07
C SER A 130 21.10 14.66 -8.93
N PRO A 131 20.86 15.33 -7.79
CA PRO A 131 21.77 15.27 -6.64
C PRO A 131 21.80 13.90 -5.92
N GLY A 132 20.83 13.03 -6.18
CA GLY A 132 20.64 11.74 -5.50
C GLY A 132 20.03 11.85 -4.10
N THR A 133 20.32 12.93 -3.38
CA THR A 133 19.79 13.24 -2.05
C THR A 133 19.54 14.73 -1.88
N ALA A 134 18.64 15.11 -0.96
CA ALA A 134 18.47 16.52 -0.56
C ALA A 134 17.95 16.63 0.88
N PRO A 135 18.24 17.73 1.59
CA PRO A 135 17.54 18.03 2.84
C PRO A 135 16.09 18.39 2.53
N VAL A 136 15.17 17.76 3.26
CA VAL A 136 13.72 17.93 3.10
C VAL A 136 13.02 18.17 4.42
N GLU A 137 11.83 18.75 4.33
CA GLU A 137 10.81 18.71 5.38
C GLU A 137 9.62 17.87 4.90
N VAL A 138 9.17 16.94 5.75
CA VAL A 138 8.04 16.05 5.54
C VAL A 138 6.94 16.44 6.52
N VAL A 139 5.74 16.70 6.01
CA VAL A 139 4.55 17.04 6.81
C VAL A 139 3.43 16.10 6.43
N ALA A 140 2.82 15.42 7.40
CA ALA A 140 1.67 14.57 7.10
C ALA A 140 0.40 15.38 6.84
N LEU A 141 -0.33 14.98 5.80
CA LEU A 141 -1.61 15.58 5.40
C LEU A 141 -2.78 14.71 5.84
N GLY A 142 -2.65 13.37 5.73
CA GLY A 142 -3.71 12.41 6.07
C GLY A 142 -4.05 11.46 4.92
N ILE A 143 -5.24 10.87 4.90
CA ILE A 143 -5.78 10.14 3.74
C ILE A 143 -6.56 11.11 2.86
N ALA A 144 -6.40 10.99 1.54
CA ALA A 144 -7.22 11.74 0.59
C ALA A 144 -8.67 11.26 0.64
N THR A 145 -9.63 12.15 0.95
CA THR A 145 -11.06 11.82 1.03
C THR A 145 -11.84 12.11 -0.24
N SER A 146 -11.29 12.92 -1.12
CA SER A 146 -11.86 13.19 -2.44
C SER A 146 -11.11 12.32 -3.44
N ALA A 147 -11.76 11.27 -3.95
CA ALA A 147 -11.24 10.57 -5.12
C ALA A 147 -11.07 11.61 -6.23
N ALA A 148 -9.88 11.74 -6.77
CA ALA A 148 -9.63 12.47 -7.99
C ALA A 148 -10.28 11.72 -9.17
N SER A 149 -11.62 11.62 -9.18
CA SER A 149 -12.39 11.16 -10.34
C SER A 149 -12.26 12.26 -11.39
N GLY A 150 -11.50 11.97 -12.44
CA GLY A 150 -10.98 12.95 -13.38
C GLY A 150 -12.04 13.89 -13.93
N ARG A 151 -11.93 15.17 -13.56
CA ARG A 151 -12.41 16.40 -14.24
C ARG A 151 -12.75 17.55 -13.27
N SER A 152 -12.67 17.39 -11.96
CA SER A 152 -12.93 18.49 -11.03
C SER A 152 -11.62 19.11 -10.52
N SER A 153 -11.50 20.43 -10.69
CA SER A 153 -10.48 21.30 -10.08
C SER A 153 -10.71 21.49 -8.57
N GLN A 154 -11.33 20.51 -7.91
CA GLN A 154 -11.62 20.58 -6.49
C GLN A 154 -10.36 20.28 -5.68
N PRO A 155 -10.09 21.05 -4.61
CA PRO A 155 -8.94 20.80 -3.75
C PRO A 155 -9.04 19.39 -3.15
N VAL A 156 -7.96 18.61 -3.25
CA VAL A 156 -7.85 17.33 -2.55
C VAL A 156 -7.92 17.61 -1.06
N SER A 157 -8.97 17.10 -0.39
CA SER A 157 -9.09 17.19 1.06
C SER A 157 -8.42 15.99 1.70
N TYR A 158 -7.73 16.23 2.81
CA TYR A 158 -7.05 15.19 3.58
C TYR A 158 -7.64 15.12 4.99
N VAL A 159 -7.99 13.91 5.44
CA VAL A 159 -8.38 13.65 6.82
C VAL A 159 -7.24 12.98 7.59
N PRO A 160 -6.90 13.44 8.80
CA PRO A 160 -5.91 12.75 9.63
C PRO A 160 -6.30 11.30 9.82
N VAL A 161 -5.33 10.39 9.67
CA VAL A 161 -5.59 8.96 9.85
C VAL A 161 -5.46 8.59 11.32
N ASP A 162 -6.49 8.00 11.91
CA ASP A 162 -6.47 7.38 13.24
C ASP A 162 -6.68 5.87 13.10
N TYR A 163 -5.68 5.06 13.48
CA TYR A 163 -5.72 3.60 13.37
C TYR A 163 -6.16 2.89 14.65
N TYR A 164 -6.44 3.60 15.74
CA TYR A 164 -7.00 3.02 16.98
C TYR A 164 -8.51 3.24 17.12
N ARG A 165 -9.12 4.06 16.26
CA ARG A 165 -10.56 4.34 16.27
C ARG A 165 -11.16 4.02 14.90
N GLY A 166 -12.07 3.04 14.87
CA GLY A 166 -12.77 2.64 13.66
C GLY A 166 -13.33 1.22 13.74
N ASN A 167 -14.16 0.84 12.76
CA ASN A 167 -14.57 -0.54 12.58
C ASN A 167 -13.44 -1.30 11.87
N PHE A 168 -12.66 -2.07 12.62
CA PHE A 168 -11.65 -2.96 12.05
C PHE A 168 -11.86 -4.40 12.51
N THR A 169 -11.54 -5.35 11.63
CA THR A 169 -11.49 -6.77 11.96
C THR A 169 -10.04 -7.17 12.23
N ILE A 170 -9.80 -7.85 13.34
CA ILE A 170 -8.50 -8.46 13.64
C ILE A 170 -8.60 -9.94 13.29
N GLN A 171 -7.88 -10.37 12.25
CA GLN A 171 -7.71 -11.80 11.96
C GLN A 171 -6.62 -12.36 12.86
N VAL A 172 -7.01 -13.03 13.95
CA VAL A 172 -6.10 -13.77 14.84
C VAL A 172 -5.87 -15.17 14.28
N GLY A 173 -5.17 -15.23 13.14
CA GLY A 173 -4.76 -16.47 12.49
C GLY A 173 -5.87 -17.29 11.82
N ALA A 174 -5.47 -18.10 10.86
CA ALA A 174 -6.23 -19.25 10.39
C ALA A 174 -5.21 -20.41 10.43
N PHE A 175 -5.43 -21.36 11.33
CA PHE A 175 -4.56 -22.51 11.51
C PHE A 175 -5.39 -23.74 11.15
N SER A 176 -4.92 -24.52 10.19
CA SER A 176 -5.58 -25.78 9.80
C SER A 176 -5.36 -26.88 10.84
N GLU A 177 -4.37 -26.75 11.73
CA GLU A 177 -4.06 -27.72 12.78
C GLU A 177 -3.59 -27.02 14.08
N PRO A 178 -4.09 -27.39 15.27
CA PRO A 178 -3.57 -26.89 16.53
C PRO A 178 -2.16 -27.46 16.76
N GLY A 179 -1.11 -26.64 16.59
CA GLY A 179 0.24 -26.97 17.03
C GLY A 179 1.37 -26.86 15.99
N ARG A 180 1.09 -26.65 14.69
CA ARG A 180 2.14 -26.46 13.67
C ARG A 180 2.14 -25.04 13.11
N ARG A 181 3.24 -24.31 13.32
CA ARG A 181 3.51 -22.98 12.71
C ARG A 181 4.03 -23.14 11.28
N THR A 182 3.24 -23.75 10.40
CA THR A 182 3.49 -23.69 8.95
C THR A 182 2.23 -23.17 8.27
N PRO A 183 2.31 -22.08 7.48
CA PRO A 183 1.14 -21.54 6.80
C PRO A 183 0.58 -22.59 5.82
N ALA A 184 -0.74 -22.84 5.91
CA ALA A 184 -1.44 -23.75 5.01
C ALA A 184 -1.39 -23.23 3.57
N PRO A 185 -1.22 -24.10 2.56
CA PRO A 185 -1.34 -23.69 1.17
C PRO A 185 -2.79 -23.31 0.88
N SER A 186 -2.98 -22.10 0.36
CA SER A 186 -4.26 -21.58 -0.10
C SER A 186 -4.78 -22.40 -1.28
N ALA A 187 -5.71 -23.33 -1.05
CA ALA A 187 -6.44 -24.00 -2.12
C ALA A 187 -7.59 -23.10 -2.59
N CYS A 188 -7.40 -22.52 -3.78
CA CYS A 188 -8.43 -21.86 -4.55
C CYS A 188 -9.20 -22.92 -5.35
N GLY A 189 -10.53 -22.94 -5.21
CA GLY A 189 -11.47 -23.49 -6.18
C GLY A 189 -11.80 -24.99 -6.09
N GLN A 190 -13.02 -25.31 -5.66
CA GLN A 190 -13.95 -26.04 -6.54
C GLN A 190 -15.39 -25.95 -6.04
N MET A 191 -16.22 -25.51 -6.98
CA MET A 191 -17.67 -25.41 -6.95
C MET A 191 -18.26 -26.82 -6.94
N LEU A 192 -19.07 -27.16 -5.95
CA LEU A 192 -20.01 -28.29 -6.06
C LEU A 192 -21.38 -27.85 -5.59
N HIS A 193 -22.33 -27.97 -6.52
CA HIS A 193 -23.74 -27.73 -6.37
C HIS A 193 -24.32 -28.67 -5.29
N ALA A 194 -25.09 -28.11 -4.35
CA ALA A 194 -25.92 -28.87 -3.43
C ALA A 194 -27.35 -28.89 -3.99
N GLU A 195 -27.81 -30.06 -4.43
CA GLU A 195 -29.22 -30.32 -4.73
C GLU A 195 -29.93 -30.80 -3.45
N ALA A 196 -31.11 -30.22 -3.22
CA ALA A 196 -31.92 -30.43 -2.02
C ALA A 196 -32.49 -31.87 -1.98
N GLY A 197 -32.56 -32.42 -0.76
CA GLY A 197 -32.92 -33.81 -0.52
C GLY A 197 -34.42 -34.12 -0.50
N ARG A 198 -34.74 -35.42 -0.41
CA ARG A 198 -35.87 -35.92 0.39
C ARG A 198 -35.85 -37.44 0.57
N SER A 199 -36.24 -37.83 1.78
CA SER A 199 -37.09 -38.97 2.13
C SER A 199 -36.48 -40.36 2.36
N VAL A 200 -36.21 -40.64 3.65
CA VAL A 200 -36.85 -41.68 4.49
C VAL A 200 -37.25 -43.00 3.81
N ARG A 201 -36.71 -44.12 4.31
CA ARG A 201 -37.50 -45.20 4.96
C ARG A 201 -36.61 -46.21 5.70
N ARG A 202 -37.06 -46.51 6.92
CA ARG A 202 -36.61 -47.58 7.82
C ARG A 202 -36.86 -48.95 7.18
N HIS A 203 -36.05 -49.96 7.50
CA HIS A 203 -36.57 -51.25 7.99
C HIS A 203 -35.44 -52.02 8.70
N HIS A 204 -35.64 -52.18 10.02
CA HIS A 204 -35.04 -53.23 10.84
C HIS A 204 -35.58 -54.59 10.38
N ALA A 205 -34.70 -55.58 10.24
CA ALA A 205 -35.04 -56.98 10.40
C ALA A 205 -33.75 -57.75 10.73
N GLU A 206 -33.56 -58.09 12.00
CA GLU A 206 -32.66 -59.18 12.38
C GLU A 206 -33.29 -59.90 13.56
N THR A 207 -33.75 -61.12 13.32
CA THR A 207 -34.19 -62.06 14.35
C THR A 207 -33.94 -63.48 13.87
N ARG A 208 -32.92 -64.07 14.52
CA ARG A 208 -32.86 -65.41 15.14
C ARG A 208 -32.35 -66.65 14.37
N VAL A 209 -31.39 -67.25 15.12
CA VAL A 209 -30.97 -68.65 15.35
C VAL A 209 -30.31 -69.41 14.21
#